data_AF-A0A200RDY9-F1
#
_entry.id   AF-A0A200RDY9-F1
#
_cell.length_a   1.000
_cell.length_b   1.000
_cell.length_c   1.000
_cell.angle_alpha   90.00
_cell.angle_beta   90.00
_cell.angle_gamma   90.00
#
_symmetry.space_group_name_H-M   'P 1'
#
loop_
_entity.id
_entity.type
_entity.pdbx_description
1 polymer ?
#
loop_
_entity_poly.entity_id
_entity_poly.type
_entity_poly.pdbx_seq_one_letter_code
_entity_poly.pdbx_strand_id
1 'polypeptide(L)'
;MAAYVSFATNTAAAQAALLAITGANNFQWLKVCNIYTRFCIQCGGALSCGLVASILMSVISSISAYNLFRHYSSKEFLVFKPLR
;
A
#
# COMPACT_ATOMS: atom_id res chain seq x y z
N MET A 1 1.13 -8.98 -8.00
CA MET A 1 0.56 -9.47 -6.72
C MET A 1 1.18 -8.79 -5.50
N ALA A 2 2.51 -8.75 -5.34
CA ALA A 2 3.16 -8.19 -4.16
C ALA A 2 2.76 -6.73 -3.84
N ALA A 3 2.76 -5.83 -4.83
CA ALA A 3 2.41 -4.41 -4.61
C ALA A 3 0.97 -4.22 -4.05
N TYR A 4 -0.01 -4.97 -4.57
CA TYR A 4 -1.39 -4.89 -4.12
C TYR A 4 -1.57 -5.45 -2.70
N VAL A 5 -0.92 -6.56 -2.38
CA VAL A 5 -0.97 -7.17 -1.04
C VAL A 5 -0.30 -6.25 -0.02
N SER A 6 0.89 -5.72 -0.31
CA SER A 6 1.59 -4.80 0.58
C SER A 6 0.78 -3.52 0.84
N PHE A 7 0.14 -2.97 -0.20
CA PHE A 7 -0.74 -1.81 -0.03
C PHE A 7 -1.98 -2.14 0.81
N ALA A 8 -2.65 -3.26 0.54
CA ALA A 8 -3.82 -3.69 1.31
C ALA A 8 -3.49 -3.93 2.79
N THR A 9 -2.38 -4.61 3.08
CA THR A 9 -1.93 -4.87 4.45
C THR A 9 -1.59 -3.57 5.19
N ASN A 10 -0.85 -2.65 4.56
CA ASN A 10 -0.55 -1.34 5.18
C ASN A 10 -1.83 -0.53 5.44
N THR A 11 -2.81 -0.58 4.52
CA THR A 11 -4.08 0.14 4.68
C THR A 11 -4.93 -0.46 5.81
N ALA A 12 -5.03 -1.79 5.89
CA ALA A 12 -5.72 -2.48 6.98
C ALA A 12 -5.07 -2.17 8.34
N ALA A 13 -3.74 -2.20 8.39
CA ALA A 13 -3.00 -1.85 9.61
C ALA A 13 -3.15 -0.38 9.99
N ALA A 14 -3.23 0.54 9.01
CA ALA A 14 -3.52 1.95 9.27
C ALA A 14 -4.93 2.15 9.86
N GLN A 15 -5.93 1.42 9.38
CA GLN A 15 -7.28 1.47 9.98
C GLN A 15 -7.29 0.93 11.42
N ALA A 16 -6.59 -0.18 11.67
CA ALA A 16 -6.44 -0.70 13.03
C ALA A 16 -5.71 0.31 13.95
N ALA A 17 -4.70 1.01 13.44
CA ALA A 17 -4.00 2.06 14.18
C ALA A 17 -4.91 3.26 14.46
N LEU A 18 -5.79 3.65 13.55
CA LEU A 18 -6.79 4.69 13.79
C LEU A 18 -7.75 4.30 14.92
N LEU A 19 -8.25 3.06 14.91
CA LEU A 19 -9.05 2.52 16.03
C LEU A 19 -8.27 2.57 17.36
N ALA A 20 -6.95 2.30 17.32
CA ALA A 20 -6.09 2.37 18.49
C ALA A 20 -5.94 3.78 19.08
N ILE A 21 -6.05 4.82 18.24
CA ILE A 21 -5.93 6.23 18.61
C ILE A 21 -7.28 6.81 19.02
N THR A 22 -8.34 6.56 18.25
CA THR A 22 -9.68 7.12 18.51
C THR A 22 -10.35 6.45 19.70
N GLY A 23 -10.13 5.14 19.88
CA GLY A 23 -10.92 4.32 20.80
C GLY A 23 -12.39 4.23 20.34
N ALA A 24 -13.15 3.34 20.99
CA ALA A 24 -14.58 3.18 20.73
C ALA A 24 -15.32 2.97 22.05
N ASN A 25 -15.91 4.03 22.60
CA ASN A 25 -16.64 3.97 23.88
C ASN A 25 -17.82 2.99 23.84
N ASN A 26 -18.54 2.91 22.71
CA ASN A 26 -19.64 1.95 22.52
C ASN A 26 -19.18 0.48 22.51
N PHE A 27 -17.90 0.23 22.25
CA PHE A 27 -17.29 -1.11 22.22
C PHE A 27 -16.42 -1.39 23.45
N GLN A 28 -16.48 -0.53 24.48
CA GLN A 28 -15.55 -0.52 25.64
C GLN A 28 -14.06 -0.51 25.24
N TRP A 29 -13.75 -0.04 24.03
CA TRP A 29 -12.40 -0.07 23.51
C TRP A 29 -11.65 1.20 23.92
N LEU A 30 -10.74 1.05 24.87
CA LEU A 30 -9.93 2.14 25.43
C LEU A 30 -8.85 2.58 24.44
N LYS A 31 -8.46 3.86 24.48
CA LYS A 31 -7.37 4.39 23.66
C LYS A 31 -6.04 3.75 24.04
N VAL A 32 -5.64 2.71 23.32
CA VAL A 32 -4.40 1.96 23.56
C VAL A 32 -3.17 2.87 23.45
N CYS A 33 -3.17 3.83 22.52
CA CYS A 33 -2.05 4.77 22.39
C CYS A 33 -1.89 5.75 23.57
N ASN A 34 -2.90 5.89 24.44
CA ASN A 34 -2.78 6.70 25.65
C ASN A 34 -1.95 6.00 26.73
N ILE A 35 -1.95 4.66 26.75
CA ILE A 35 -1.17 3.85 27.69
C ILE A 35 0.21 3.51 27.09
N TYR A 36 0.25 3.13 25.80
CA TYR A 36 1.48 2.65 25.13
C TYR A 36 2.00 3.63 24.07
N THR A 37 2.22 4.89 24.46
CA THR A 37 2.61 5.96 23.52
C THR A 37 3.89 5.67 22.71
N ARG A 38 4.94 5.14 23.35
CA ARG A 38 6.23 4.80 22.70
C ARG A 38 6.05 3.78 21.57
N PHE A 39 5.26 2.75 21.82
CA PHE A 39 4.95 1.70 20.85
C PHE A 39 4.15 2.29 19.67
N CYS A 40 3.15 3.13 19.95
CA CYS A 40 2.37 3.76 18.90
C CYS A 40 3.21 4.67 18.00
N ILE A 41 4.19 5.39 18.55
CA ILE A 41 5.09 6.22 17.73
C ILE A 41 5.96 5.34 16.81
N GLN A 42 6.51 4.23 17.31
CA GLN A 42 7.29 3.30 16.49
C GLN A 42 6.45 2.62 15.41
N CYS A 43 5.27 2.10 15.76
CA CYS A 43 4.35 1.50 14.79
C CYS A 43 3.85 2.52 13.76
N GLY A 44 3.53 3.75 14.17
CA GLY A 44 3.14 4.82 13.26
C GLY A 44 4.25 5.17 12.26
N GLY A 45 5.49 5.23 12.73
CA GLY A 45 6.67 5.40 11.87
C GLY A 45 6.84 4.25 10.87
N ALA A 46 6.70 3.00 11.32
CA ALA A 46 6.80 1.83 10.45
C ALA A 46 5.69 1.79 9.39
N LEU A 47 4.44 2.05 9.79
CA LEU A 47 3.28 2.07 8.89
C LEU A 47 3.37 3.17 7.83
N SER A 48 3.76 4.38 8.24
CA SER A 48 3.93 5.49 7.29
C SER A 48 5.02 5.19 6.27
N CYS A 49 6.16 4.64 6.70
CA CYS A 49 7.23 4.22 5.80
C CYS A 49 6.79 3.10 4.85
N GLY A 50 6.07 2.08 5.35
CA GLY A 50 5.56 0.96 4.55
C GLY A 50 4.55 1.38 3.47
N LEU A 51 3.67 2.34 3.80
CA LEU A 51 2.72 2.92 2.85
C LEU A 51 3.43 3.69 1.75
N VAL A 52 4.40 4.55 2.11
CA VAL A 52 5.20 5.31 1.14
C VAL A 52 5.98 4.38 0.22
N ALA A 53 6.64 3.36 0.78
CA ALA A 53 7.38 2.37 0.00
C ALA A 53 6.47 1.61 -0.99
N SER A 54 5.26 1.24 -0.58
CA SER A 54 4.29 0.56 -1.44
C SER A 54 3.85 1.44 -2.63
N ILE A 55 3.63 2.73 -2.39
CA ILE A 55 3.26 3.70 -3.44
C ILE A 55 4.42 3.89 -4.42
N LEU A 56 5.65 4.11 -3.91
CA LEU A 56 6.84 4.26 -4.73
C LEU A 56 7.06 3.03 -5.63
N MET A 57 6.91 1.83 -5.06
CA MET A 57 7.05 0.59 -5.82
C MET A 57 6.02 0.49 -6.96
N SER A 58 4.77 0.90 -6.70
CA SER A 58 3.72 0.94 -7.73
C SER A 58 4.05 1.91 -8.86
N VAL A 59 4.53 3.12 -8.52
CA VAL A 59 4.94 4.14 -9.49
C VAL A 59 6.12 3.66 -10.34
N ILE A 60 7.17 3.12 -9.71
CA ILE A 60 8.35 2.60 -10.43
C ILE A 60 7.96 1.45 -11.35
N SER A 61 7.08 0.55 -10.91
CA SER A 61 6.57 -0.55 -11.74
C SER A 61 5.82 -0.03 -12.97
N SER A 62 5.01 1.02 -12.79
CA SER A 62 4.26 1.68 -13.87
C SER A 62 5.18 2.37 -14.88
N ILE A 63 6.20 3.09 -14.39
CA ILE A 63 7.20 3.77 -15.23
C ILE A 63 8.02 2.74 -16.01
N SER A 64 8.40 1.63 -15.39
CA SER A 64 9.12 0.54 -16.05
C SER A 64 8.30 -0.06 -17.19
N ALA A 65 7.04 -0.41 -16.93
CA ALA A 65 6.13 -0.90 -17.96
C ALA A 65 5.92 0.14 -19.08
N TYR A 66 5.70 1.41 -18.74
CA TYR A 66 5.53 2.48 -19.72
C TYR A 66 6.76 2.65 -20.62
N ASN A 67 7.97 2.65 -20.05
CA ASN A 67 9.19 2.76 -20.84
C ASN A 67 9.40 1.54 -21.74
N LEU A 68 9.06 0.34 -21.27
CA LEU A 68 9.11 -0.87 -22.09
C LEU A 68 8.16 -0.76 -23.28
N PHE A 69 6.88 -0.41 -23.05
CA PHE A 69 5.91 -0.25 -24.13
C PHE A 69 6.32 0.90 -25.06
N ARG A 70 6.79 2.04 -24.55
CA ARG A 70 7.25 3.16 -25.38
C ARG A 70 8.40 2.78 -26.33
N HIS A 71 9.34 1.95 -25.89
CA HIS A 71 10.48 1.54 -26.73
C HIS A 71 10.14 0.41 -27.71
N TYR A 72 9.29 -0.55 -27.30
CA TYR A 72 8.93 -1.72 -28.11
C TYR A 72 7.64 -1.56 -28.94
N SER A 73 6.84 -0.51 -28.72
CA SER A 73 5.54 -0.28 -29.39
C SER A 73 5.64 0.12 -30.87
N SER A 74 6.84 0.24 -31.44
CA SER A 74 6.94 0.67 -32.84
C SER A 74 6.63 -0.41 -33.87
N LYS A 75 6.59 -1.72 -33.53
CA LYS A 75 6.42 -2.76 -34.58
C LYS A 75 5.52 -3.99 -34.30
N GLU A 76 5.36 -4.52 -33.09
CA GLU A 76 4.86 -5.93 -32.97
C GLU A 76 3.95 -6.26 -31.75
N PHE A 77 3.32 -5.30 -31.06
CA PHE A 77 2.53 -5.62 -29.85
C PHE A 77 1.00 -5.66 -30.03
N LEU A 78 0.48 -5.25 -31.20
CA LEU A 78 -0.97 -5.21 -31.50
C LEU A 78 -1.42 -6.25 -32.54
N VAL A 79 -0.62 -7.27 -32.82
CA VAL A 79 -1.13 -8.46 -33.52
C VAL A 79 -1.70 -9.41 -32.47
N PHE A 80 -2.88 -9.06 -31.94
CA PHE A 80 -3.83 -10.08 -31.48
C PHE A 80 -4.19 -10.89 -32.73
N LYS A 81 -3.38 -11.89 -33.06
CA LYS A 81 -3.69 -12.83 -34.12
C LYS A 81 -4.99 -13.52 -33.68
N PRO A 82 -6.10 -13.36 -34.41
CA PRO A 82 -7.32 -14.07 -34.07
C PRO A 82 -7.00 -15.57 -34.12
N LEU A 83 -7.23 -16.24 -33.00
CA LEU A 83 -7.23 -17.70 -32.93
C LEU A 83 -8.26 -18.19 -33.96
N ARG A 84 -7.76 -18.89 -34.99
CA ARG A 84 -8.54 -19.89 -35.70
C ARG A 84 -8.30 -21.23 -35.02
#